data_AF-A0AAU4GYQ6-F1
#
_entry.id   AF-A0AAU4GYQ6-F1
#
_cell.length_a   1.000
_cell.length_b   1.000
_cell.length_c   1.000
_cell.angle_alpha   90.00
_cell.angle_beta   90.00
_cell.angle_gamma   90.00
#
_symmetry.space_group_name_H-M   'P 1'
#
loop_
_entity.id
_entity.type
_entity.pdbx_description
1 polymer ?
#
loop_
_entity_poly.entity_id
_entity_poly.type
_entity_poly.pdbx_seq_one_letter_code
_entity_poly.pdbx_strand_id
1 'polypeptide(L)'
;MTLWQPGMRITDDRLNDGPPTLTTATGLVAATGFTVSDFRGYRTGHNVELNMYLFRSGATIAVSGAGNLADTACCTVPSGWRPTSGTINGNWDDGTAEGGFVIGTDGIATLRTTNGEPIVGEATTAGSGRNLRLHITFIQD
;
A
#
# COMPACT_ATOMS: atom_id res chain seq x y z
N MET A 1 22.44 -7.21 12.50
CA MET A 1 23.24 -6.51 11.47
C MET A 1 24.31 -5.68 12.18
N THR A 2 25.58 -5.83 11.82
CA THR A 2 26.69 -5.06 12.40
C THR A 2 26.66 -3.62 11.88
N LEU A 3 26.59 -2.65 12.79
CA LEU A 3 26.73 -1.23 12.44
C LEU A 3 28.12 -0.97 11.85
N TRP A 4 28.18 -0.16 10.79
CA TRP A 4 29.45 0.32 10.26
C TRP A 4 30.20 1.11 11.32
N GLN A 5 31.44 0.69 11.59
CA GLN A 5 32.38 1.44 12.41
C GLN A 5 33.33 2.22 11.50
N PRO A 6 33.82 3.39 11.94
CA PRO A 6 34.86 4.11 11.23
C PRO A 6 36.07 3.20 10.95
N GLY A 7 36.57 3.22 9.71
CA GLY A 7 37.77 2.45 9.32
C GLY A 7 37.53 1.00 8.88
N MET A 8 36.29 0.51 8.88
CA MET A 8 35.99 -0.80 8.28
C MET A 8 36.22 -0.79 6.77
N ARG A 9 37.00 -1.74 6.25
CA ARG A 9 37.10 -2.00 4.81
C ARG A 9 35.85 -2.73 4.33
N ILE A 10 35.36 -2.37 3.14
CA ILE A 10 34.29 -3.12 2.49
C ILE A 10 34.79 -4.53 2.14
N THR A 11 34.02 -5.55 2.46
CA THR A 11 34.33 -6.94 2.10
C THR A 11 33.66 -7.29 0.77
N ASP A 12 34.20 -8.28 0.07
CA ASP A 12 33.65 -8.74 -1.22
C ASP A 12 32.18 -9.17 -1.09
N ASP A 13 31.84 -9.89 -0.01
CA ASP A 13 30.44 -10.26 0.29
C ASP A 13 29.50 -9.05 0.38
N ARG A 14 29.99 -7.93 0.93
CA ARG A 14 29.19 -6.71 1.09
C ARG A 14 29.10 -5.87 -0.18
N LEU A 15 29.97 -6.12 -1.16
CA LEU A 15 29.88 -5.56 -2.50
C LEU A 15 28.84 -6.31 -3.35
N ASN A 16 28.61 -7.60 -3.06
CA ASN A 16 27.71 -8.45 -3.84
C ASN A 16 26.22 -8.25 -3.51
N ASP A 17 25.88 -7.93 -2.26
CA ASP A 17 24.47 -7.98 -1.78
C ASP A 17 23.76 -6.62 -1.66
N GLY A 18 24.44 -5.51 -1.94
CA GLY A 18 23.87 -4.16 -1.82
C GLY A 18 23.55 -3.72 -0.38
N PRO A 19 22.88 -2.56 -0.19
CA PRO A 19 22.47 -2.10 1.13
C PRO A 19 21.39 -3.01 1.70
N PRO A 20 21.42 -3.33 3.02
CA PRO A 20 20.43 -4.24 3.60
C PRO A 20 19.00 -3.75 3.44
N THR A 21 18.14 -4.63 2.93
CA THR A 21 16.71 -4.40 2.82
C THR A 21 16.05 -4.62 4.18
N LEU A 22 15.40 -3.58 4.70
CA LEU A 22 14.47 -3.71 5.81
C LEU A 22 13.15 -4.20 5.27
N THR A 23 12.50 -5.13 5.98
CA THR A 23 11.19 -5.65 5.59
C THR A 23 10.20 -5.57 6.74
N THR A 24 8.92 -5.48 6.40
CA THR A 24 7.82 -5.70 7.34
C THR A 24 6.72 -6.49 6.66
N ALA A 25 6.01 -7.29 7.45
CA ALA A 25 4.82 -8.02 7.04
C ALA A 25 3.60 -7.71 7.91
N THR A 26 3.72 -6.76 8.84
CA THR A 26 2.72 -6.45 9.86
C THR A 26 2.54 -4.94 10.04
N GLY A 27 1.48 -4.55 10.74
CA GLY A 27 1.21 -3.16 11.12
C GLY A 27 0.31 -2.37 10.17
N LEU A 28 -0.05 -2.94 9.01
CA LEU A 28 -1.11 -2.39 8.17
C LEU A 28 -2.45 -2.58 8.89
N VAL A 29 -3.23 -1.50 9.01
CA VAL A 29 -4.54 -1.52 9.68
C VAL A 29 -5.61 -1.21 8.65
N ALA A 30 -6.61 -2.09 8.48
CA ALA A 30 -7.71 -1.83 7.55
C ALA A 30 -8.69 -0.78 8.11
N ALA A 31 -9.23 0.04 7.22
CA ALA A 31 -10.35 0.93 7.53
C ALA A 31 -11.68 0.13 7.58
N THR A 32 -12.75 0.77 8.06
CA THR A 32 -14.07 0.13 8.15
C THR A 32 -14.56 -0.41 6.80
N GLY A 33 -14.96 -1.68 6.80
CA GLY A 33 -15.42 -2.41 5.60
C GLY A 33 -14.29 -2.86 4.67
N PHE A 34 -13.04 -2.78 5.12
CA PHE A 34 -11.92 -3.48 4.53
C PHE A 34 -11.36 -4.47 5.53
N THR A 35 -10.68 -5.49 5.03
CA THR A 35 -9.85 -6.40 5.83
C THR A 35 -8.48 -6.52 5.17
N VAL A 36 -7.41 -6.60 5.95
CA VAL A 36 -6.07 -6.85 5.41
C VAL A 36 -5.96 -8.33 5.05
N SER A 37 -5.70 -8.60 3.76
CA SER A 37 -5.44 -9.95 3.26
C SER A 37 -3.94 -10.30 3.39
N ASP A 38 -3.06 -9.35 3.03
CA ASP A 38 -1.62 -9.46 3.19
C ASP A 38 -0.95 -8.08 3.15
N PHE A 39 0.26 -7.98 3.67
CA PHE A 39 1.07 -6.76 3.62
C PHE A 39 2.55 -7.09 3.49
N ARG A 40 3.25 -6.41 2.59
CA ARG A 40 4.71 -6.46 2.50
C ARG A 40 5.24 -5.05 2.31
N GLY A 41 6.13 -4.64 3.20
CA GLY A 41 6.96 -3.44 3.03
C GLY A 41 8.41 -3.85 2.79
N TYR A 42 9.06 -3.21 1.83
CA TYR A 42 10.50 -3.33 1.56
C TYR A 42 11.11 -1.93 1.58
N ARG A 43 12.26 -1.78 2.24
CA ARG A 43 12.99 -0.51 2.23
C ARG A 43 14.48 -0.73 2.10
N THR A 44 15.09 -0.04 1.14
CA THR A 44 16.54 0.01 0.95
C THR A 44 16.97 1.47 0.89
N GLY A 45 17.70 1.93 1.90
CA GLY A 45 17.96 3.37 2.07
C GLY A 45 16.66 4.15 2.31
N HIS A 46 16.48 5.23 1.56
CA HIS A 46 15.26 6.05 1.59
C HIS A 46 14.16 5.56 0.64
N ASN A 47 14.42 4.54 -0.19
CA ASN A 47 13.42 4.01 -1.11
C ASN A 47 12.53 2.98 -0.42
N VAL A 48 11.23 3.23 -0.40
CA VAL A 48 10.20 2.39 0.23
C VAL A 48 9.28 1.84 -0.84
N GLU A 49 9.04 0.53 -0.80
CA GLU A 49 8.01 -0.14 -1.58
C GLU A 49 6.98 -0.76 -0.62
N LEU A 50 5.70 -0.52 -0.90
CA LEU A 50 4.59 -1.10 -0.14
C LEU A 50 3.66 -1.88 -1.08
N ASN A 51 3.47 -3.15 -0.75
CA ASN A 51 2.49 -4.04 -1.35
C ASN A 51 1.39 -4.30 -0.31
N MET A 52 0.22 -3.71 -0.53
CA MET A 52 -0.90 -3.79 0.40
C MET A 52 -2.06 -4.52 -0.26
N TYR A 53 -2.47 -5.63 0.34
CA TYR A 53 -3.55 -6.47 -0.16
C TYR A 53 -4.72 -6.37 0.80
N LEU A 54 -5.84 -5.87 0.31
CA LEU A 54 -7.06 -5.68 1.08
C LEU A 54 -8.18 -6.52 0.48
N PHE A 55 -9.18 -6.86 1.26
CA PHE A 55 -10.45 -7.41 0.80
C PHE A 55 -11.56 -6.45 1.16
N ARG A 56 -12.47 -6.16 0.23
CA ARG A 56 -13.65 -5.31 0.49
C ARG A 56 -14.72 -6.11 1.22
N SER A 57 -14.66 -6.11 2.56
CA SER A 57 -15.61 -6.81 3.44
C SER A 57 -16.95 -6.09 3.64
N GLY A 58 -17.01 -4.79 3.36
CA GLY A 58 -18.23 -3.99 3.46
C GLY A 58 -19.13 -4.09 2.21
N ALA A 59 -20.08 -3.16 2.09
CA ALA A 59 -20.95 -3.04 0.91
C ALA A 59 -20.19 -2.60 -0.35
N THR A 60 -20.68 -2.95 -1.53
CA THR A 60 -20.14 -2.47 -2.80
C THR A 60 -20.07 -0.94 -2.83
N ILE A 61 -18.92 -0.40 -3.23
CA ILE A 61 -18.78 1.04 -3.45
C ILE A 61 -19.13 1.29 -4.91
N ALA A 62 -20.30 1.90 -5.12
CA ALA A 62 -20.79 2.25 -6.45
C ALA A 62 -20.01 3.42 -7.03
N VAL A 63 -19.86 3.42 -8.36
CA VAL A 63 -19.15 4.46 -9.10
C VAL A 63 -20.12 5.04 -10.12
N SER A 64 -20.28 6.37 -10.12
CA SER A 64 -20.95 7.06 -11.23
C SER A 64 -20.00 7.07 -12.42
N GLY A 65 -20.46 6.67 -13.61
CA GLY A 65 -19.68 6.28 -14.80
C GLY A 65 -18.61 7.24 -15.37
N ALA A 66 -18.21 8.29 -14.67
CA ALA A 66 -17.05 9.13 -14.95
C ALA A 66 -15.73 8.64 -14.29
N GLY A 67 -15.73 7.51 -13.56
CA GLY A 67 -14.52 6.92 -12.96
C GLY A 67 -14.01 7.59 -11.68
N ASN A 68 -14.67 8.65 -11.22
CA ASN A 68 -14.36 9.28 -9.93
C ASN A 68 -15.03 8.51 -8.79
N LEU A 69 -14.26 8.24 -7.73
CA LEU A 69 -14.75 7.69 -6.47
C LEU A 69 -14.87 8.82 -5.46
N ALA A 70 -15.84 8.73 -4.54
CA ALA A 70 -15.73 9.48 -3.30
C ALA A 70 -14.53 8.97 -2.50
N ASP A 71 -13.76 9.88 -1.91
CA ASP A 71 -12.60 9.55 -1.10
C ASP A 71 -12.92 8.49 -0.06
N THR A 72 -12.32 7.31 -0.25
CA THR A 72 -12.57 6.18 0.61
C THR A 72 -11.27 5.73 1.23
N ALA A 73 -11.11 5.99 2.53
CA ALA A 73 -10.00 5.42 3.30
C ALA A 73 -10.12 3.89 3.31
N CYS A 74 -9.04 3.19 2.93
CA CYS A 74 -9.03 1.73 2.83
C CYS A 74 -8.12 1.07 3.86
N CYS A 75 -7.00 1.70 4.21
CA CYS A 75 -6.11 1.23 5.27
C CYS A 75 -5.24 2.38 5.82
N THR A 76 -4.47 2.07 6.86
CA THR A 76 -3.46 2.94 7.45
C THR A 76 -2.13 2.20 7.52
N VAL A 77 -1.12 2.77 6.87
CA VAL A 77 0.26 2.27 6.84
C VAL A 77 0.92 2.46 8.22
N PRO A 78 1.72 1.50 8.71
CA PRO A 78 2.39 1.63 10.00
C PRO A 78 3.39 2.80 10.03
N SER A 79 3.54 3.41 11.21
CA SER A 79 4.54 4.46 11.43
C SER A 79 5.94 3.97 11.04
N GLY A 80 6.73 4.84 10.40
CA GLY A 80 8.07 4.51 9.92
C GLY A 80 8.11 3.92 8.51
N TRP A 81 6.95 3.64 7.90
CA TRP A 81 6.78 3.18 6.52
C TRP A 81 5.92 4.15 5.69
N ARG A 82 5.69 5.37 6.19
CA ARG A 82 4.82 6.39 5.58
C ARG A 82 5.65 7.40 4.79
N PRO A 83 5.05 8.09 3.81
CA PRO A 83 5.64 9.32 3.25
C PRO A 83 5.97 10.34 4.36
N THR A 84 7.02 11.13 4.17
CA THR A 84 7.44 12.18 5.13
C THR A 84 7.19 13.60 4.63
N SER A 85 7.20 13.83 3.32
CA SER A 85 7.13 15.18 2.73
C SER A 85 5.79 15.56 2.11
N GLY A 86 4.83 14.63 2.00
CA GLY A 86 3.51 14.94 1.47
C GLY A 86 2.66 13.71 1.14
N THR A 87 1.61 13.94 0.37
CA THR A 87 0.74 12.89 -0.15
C THR A 87 1.30 12.33 -1.44
N ILE A 88 1.46 11.01 -1.53
CA ILE A 88 2.00 10.33 -2.72
C ILE A 88 0.92 9.47 -3.37
N ASN A 89 0.88 9.46 -4.70
CA ASN A 89 -0.05 8.66 -5.49
C ASN A 89 0.50 7.26 -5.77
N GLY A 90 -0.39 6.27 -5.76
CA GLY A 90 -0.14 4.91 -6.21
C GLY A 90 -1.29 4.37 -7.05
N ASN A 91 -1.12 3.15 -7.56
CA ASN A 91 -2.12 2.45 -8.36
C ASN A 91 -2.68 1.23 -7.64
N TRP A 92 -3.95 0.92 -7.88
CA TRP A 92 -4.61 -0.24 -7.32
C TRP A 92 -5.43 -0.98 -8.38
N ASP A 93 -5.62 -2.27 -8.19
CA ASP A 93 -6.48 -3.09 -9.04
C ASP A 93 -7.08 -4.29 -8.28
N ASP A 94 -8.25 -4.77 -8.72
CA ASP A 94 -8.86 -6.02 -8.27
C ASP A 94 -8.92 -7.10 -9.36
N GLY A 95 -8.37 -6.80 -10.55
CA GLY A 95 -8.45 -7.63 -11.76
C GLY A 95 -9.63 -7.29 -12.68
N THR A 96 -10.49 -6.36 -12.30
CA THR A 96 -11.60 -5.82 -13.11
C THR A 96 -11.69 -4.31 -12.95
N ALA A 97 -11.82 -3.84 -11.71
CA ALA A 97 -11.69 -2.45 -11.33
C ALA A 97 -10.22 -2.10 -11.08
N GLU A 98 -9.79 -0.94 -11.55
CA GLU A 98 -8.45 -0.41 -11.34
C GLU A 98 -8.49 1.11 -11.22
N GLY A 99 -7.54 1.71 -10.52
CA GLY A 99 -7.48 3.15 -10.41
C GLY A 99 -6.35 3.68 -9.55
N GLY A 100 -6.50 4.92 -9.12
CA GLY A 100 -5.54 5.65 -8.30
C GLY A 100 -5.94 5.68 -6.83
N PHE A 101 -4.93 5.62 -5.98
CA PHE A 101 -5.05 5.89 -4.55
C PHE A 101 -3.94 6.86 -4.13
N VAL A 102 -4.04 7.38 -2.91
CA VAL A 102 -3.03 8.23 -2.30
C VAL A 102 -2.69 7.77 -0.90
N ILE A 103 -1.47 8.04 -0.43
CA ILE A 103 -1.06 7.88 0.97
C ILE A 103 -0.55 9.23 1.48
N GLY A 104 -1.14 9.73 2.56
CA GLY A 104 -0.67 10.93 3.27
C GLY A 104 0.47 10.64 4.26
N THR A 105 1.05 11.68 4.84
CA THR A 105 2.05 11.56 5.92
C THR A 105 1.43 10.98 7.22
N ASP A 106 0.11 11.09 7.37
CA ASP A 106 -0.69 10.40 8.39
C ASP A 106 -0.78 8.87 8.15
N GLY A 107 -0.29 8.39 7.00
CA GLY A 107 -0.31 6.99 6.59
C GLY A 107 -1.66 6.49 6.11
N ILE A 108 -2.68 7.34 6.04
CA ILE A 108 -4.01 6.95 5.56
C ILE A 108 -3.91 6.75 4.05
N ALA A 109 -4.23 5.53 3.60
CA ALA A 109 -4.39 5.22 2.20
C ALA A 109 -5.85 5.46 1.78
N THR A 110 -6.06 6.28 0.74
CA THR A 110 -7.37 6.68 0.26
C THR A 110 -7.53 6.35 -1.22
N LEU A 111 -8.53 5.53 -1.55
CA LEU A 111 -8.95 5.26 -2.91
C LEU A 111 -9.66 6.50 -3.48
N ARG A 112 -9.29 6.89 -4.70
CA ARG A 112 -9.68 8.18 -5.29
C ARG A 112 -10.36 8.03 -6.65
N THR A 113 -9.90 7.07 -7.46
CA THR A 113 -10.46 6.82 -8.78
C THR A 113 -10.58 5.33 -9.06
N THR A 114 -11.37 5.03 -10.08
CA THR A 114 -11.53 3.72 -10.70
C THR A 114 -11.68 3.91 -12.22
N ASN A 115 -11.60 2.84 -13.00
CA ASN A 115 -11.87 2.79 -14.44
C ASN A 115 -13.38 2.83 -14.78
N GLY A 116 -14.24 3.15 -13.79
CA GLY A 116 -15.71 3.14 -13.92
C GLY A 116 -16.36 1.90 -13.31
N GLU A 117 -15.58 0.85 -13.04
CA GLU A 117 -16.07 -0.35 -12.37
C GLU A 117 -16.28 -0.13 -10.86
N PRO A 118 -17.34 -0.72 -10.28
CA PRO A 118 -17.57 -0.65 -8.85
C PRO A 118 -16.55 -1.47 -8.06
N ILE A 119 -16.26 -1.04 -6.83
CA ILE A 119 -15.45 -1.83 -5.90
C ILE A 119 -16.39 -2.80 -5.19
N VAL A 120 -16.46 -4.02 -5.71
CA VAL A 120 -17.43 -5.03 -5.26
C VAL A 120 -17.09 -5.52 -3.86
N GLY A 121 -18.09 -5.45 -2.98
CA GLY A 121 -17.97 -5.83 -1.58
C GLY A 121 -18.73 -7.09 -1.21
N GLU A 122 -18.31 -7.69 -0.10
CA GLU A 122 -18.85 -8.96 0.42
C GLU A 122 -20.25 -8.83 1.01
N ALA A 123 -20.68 -7.63 1.43
CA ALA A 123 -21.99 -7.45 2.07
C ALA A 123 -23.21 -7.57 1.11
N THR A 124 -23.01 -8.08 -0.11
CA THR A 124 -24.09 -8.49 -1.01
C THR A 124 -24.43 -9.97 -0.75
N THR A 125 -25.69 -10.37 -0.94
CA THR A 125 -26.16 -11.76 -0.71
C THR A 125 -25.44 -12.83 -1.57
N ALA A 126 -24.58 -12.41 -2.50
CA ALA A 126 -23.87 -13.24 -3.46
C ALA A 126 -22.39 -13.52 -3.09
N GLY A 127 -21.87 -13.00 -1.98
CA GLY A 127 -20.51 -13.32 -1.50
C GLY A 127 -19.39 -13.07 -2.52
N SER A 128 -19.43 -11.91 -3.17
CA SER A 128 -18.57 -11.57 -4.31
C SER A 128 -17.54 -10.48 -4.00
N GLY A 129 -17.20 -10.27 -2.72
CA GLY A 129 -16.17 -9.32 -2.33
C GLY A 129 -14.87 -9.59 -3.06
N ARG A 130 -14.17 -8.53 -3.46
CA ARG A 130 -12.93 -8.66 -4.23
C ARG A 130 -11.72 -8.25 -3.41
N ASN A 131 -10.58 -8.86 -3.76
CA ASN A 131 -9.28 -8.46 -3.24
C ASN A 131 -8.77 -7.27 -4.04
N LEU A 132 -8.47 -6.18 -3.36
CA LEU A 132 -7.77 -5.03 -3.90
C LEU A 132 -6.27 -5.21 -3.67
N ARG A 133 -5.49 -4.93 -4.71
CA ARG A 133 -4.03 -4.94 -4.69
C ARG A 133 -3.57 -3.51 -4.87
N LEU A 134 -2.91 -2.95 -3.87
CA LEU A 134 -2.37 -1.60 -3.92
C LEU A 134 -0.84 -1.69 -3.93
N HIS A 135 -0.22 -1.01 -4.89
CA HIS A 135 1.23 -0.91 -5.02
C HIS A 135 1.68 0.54 -5.01
N ILE A 136 2.78 0.82 -4.30
CA ILE A 136 3.43 2.14 -4.37
C ILE A 136 4.92 2.02 -4.03
N THR A 137 5.73 2.82 -4.73
CA THR A 137 7.13 3.06 -4.40
C THR A 137 7.36 4.56 -4.23
N PHE A 138 8.05 4.96 -3.16
CA PHE A 138 8.32 6.37 -2.88
C PHE A 138 9.60 6.56 -2.05
N ILE A 139 10.08 7.80 -2.00
CA ILE A 139 11.21 8.19 -1.17
C ILE A 139 10.72 8.72 0.17
N GLN A 140 11.33 8.25 1.25
CA GLN A 140 11.12 8.73 2.60
C GLN A 140 12.28 9.66 2.98
N ASP A 141 12.07 10.96 2.84
CA ASP A 141 13.03 12.04 3.12
C ASP A 141 13.29 12.22 4.62
#